data_AF-A0A161Q9B9-F1
#
_entry.id   AF-A0A161Q9B9-F1
#
_cell.length_a   1.000
_cell.length_b   1.000
_cell.length_c   1.000
_cell.angle_alpha   90.00
_cell.angle_beta   90.00
_cell.angle_gamma   90.00
#
_symmetry.space_group_name_H-M   'P 1'
#
loop_
_entity.id
_entity.type
_entity.pdbx_description
1 polymer ?
#
loop_
_entity_poly.entity_id
_entity_poly.type
_entity_poly.pdbx_seq_one_letter_code
_entity_poly.pdbx_strand_id
1 'polypeptide(L)'
;MNKNNDNNLEQFVQDISIFMPGNYEEPQEMTAVISKRFKKNNEVIPFIFKAISTDRIDELEKDCTTFKNKKGVGRVKDFDAARFSARIAVETTVYPNFKSKEFTSAYKSPDPIDIAKTVLSVGGEYTNWINKAMEVNGFDEDLDELQELAKN
;
A
#
# COMPACT_ATOMS: atom_id res chain seq x y z
N MET A 1 26.21 33.01 0.19
CA MET A 1 25.16 33.65 1.02
C MET A 1 23.90 32.81 0.88
N ASN A 2 23.65 31.93 1.84
CA ASN A 2 22.31 31.48 2.23
C ASN A 2 22.44 30.90 3.63
N LYS A 3 22.36 31.78 4.64
CA LYS A 3 22.48 31.46 6.08
C LYS A 3 21.10 31.52 6.78
N ASN A 4 20.02 31.50 6.01
CA ASN A 4 18.68 31.81 6.52
C ASN A 4 17.74 30.60 6.67
N ASN A 5 18.08 29.40 6.14
CA ASN A 5 17.24 28.20 6.32
C ASN A 5 17.62 27.38 7.56
N ASP A 6 18.91 27.33 7.94
CA ASP A 6 19.36 26.51 9.08
C ASP A 6 18.81 27.01 10.44
N ASN A 7 18.54 28.32 10.57
CA ASN A 7 18.05 28.91 11.82
C ASN A 7 16.58 28.59 12.14
N ASN A 8 15.79 28.10 11.17
CA ASN A 8 14.35 27.86 11.38
C ASN A 8 14.09 26.44 11.87
N LEU A 9 14.81 25.44 11.33
CA LEU A 9 14.71 24.04 11.77
C LEU A 9 15.13 23.86 13.23
N GLU A 10 16.19 24.55 13.69
CA GLU A 10 16.62 24.54 15.10
C GLU A 10 15.52 24.96 16.08
N GLN A 11 14.60 25.82 15.63
CA GLN A 11 13.48 26.31 16.44
C GLN A 11 12.33 25.27 16.56
N PHE A 12 12.26 24.30 15.64
CA PHE A 12 11.24 23.24 15.63
C PHE A 12 11.71 21.89 16.22
N VAL A 13 13.02 21.68 16.45
CA VAL A 13 13.56 20.39 16.93
C VAL A 13 12.97 19.93 18.28
N GLN A 14 12.34 20.83 19.04
CA GLN A 14 11.69 20.51 20.32
C GLN A 14 10.16 20.64 20.31
N ASP A 15 9.56 21.06 19.20
CA ASP A 15 8.11 21.19 19.10
C ASP A 15 7.47 19.84 18.75
N ILE A 16 7.16 19.06 19.78
CA ILE A 16 6.51 17.74 19.64
C ILE A 16 5.09 17.87 19.07
N SER A 17 4.47 19.06 19.13
CA SER A 17 3.08 19.23 18.72
C SER A 17 2.84 18.85 17.26
N ILE A 18 3.83 19.02 16.38
CA ILE A 18 3.73 18.66 14.96
C ILE A 18 3.49 17.16 14.72
N PHE A 19 3.87 16.30 15.68
CA PHE A 19 3.68 14.84 15.59
C PHE A 19 2.41 14.36 16.30
N MET A 20 1.64 15.26 16.92
CA MET A 20 0.42 14.92 17.64
C MET A 20 -0.78 14.78 16.69
N PRO A 21 -1.80 13.97 17.04
CA PRO A 21 -2.98 13.78 16.19
C PRO A 21 -3.63 15.10 15.79
N GLY A 22 -3.91 15.25 14.49
CA GLY A 22 -4.51 16.46 13.92
C GLY A 22 -3.51 17.58 13.56
N ASN A 23 -2.22 17.41 13.87
CA ASN A 23 -1.17 18.38 13.53
C ASN A 23 -0.26 17.92 12.38
N TYR A 24 -0.48 16.72 11.83
CA TYR A 24 0.18 16.22 10.63
C TYR A 24 -0.85 15.91 9.54
N GLU A 25 -0.40 15.88 8.29
CA GLU A 25 -1.25 15.54 7.14
C GLU A 25 -1.54 14.03 7.12
N GLU A 26 -2.82 13.68 7.10
CA GLU A 26 -3.24 12.30 6.94
C GLU A 26 -3.01 11.82 5.49
N PRO A 27 -2.68 10.53 5.28
CA PRO A 27 -2.51 9.98 3.94
C PRO A 27 -3.74 10.23 3.06
N GLN A 28 -3.52 10.85 1.90
CA GLN A 28 -4.57 11.19 0.95
C GLN A 28 -4.87 10.04 -0.01
N GLU A 29 -6.05 10.08 -0.63
CA GLU A 29 -6.38 9.13 -1.70
C GLU A 29 -5.57 9.44 -2.96
N MET A 30 -4.98 8.41 -3.55
CA MET A 30 -4.23 8.49 -4.80
C MET A 30 -4.97 7.75 -5.90
N THR A 31 -4.93 8.29 -7.13
CA THR A 31 -5.54 7.64 -8.29
C THR A 31 -4.50 7.09 -9.25
N ALA A 32 -4.76 5.94 -9.85
CA ALA A 32 -3.88 5.38 -10.86
C ALA A 32 -4.64 4.54 -11.91
N VAL A 33 -4.22 4.66 -13.17
CA VAL A 33 -4.76 3.83 -14.25
C VAL A 33 -4.01 2.51 -14.30
N ILE A 34 -4.63 1.45 -13.75
CA ILE A 34 -4.07 0.09 -13.74
C ILE A 34 -4.32 -0.64 -15.05
N SER A 35 -5.48 -0.41 -15.67
CA SER A 35 -5.89 -1.10 -16.89
C SER A 35 -6.64 -0.16 -17.83
N LYS A 36 -6.35 -0.27 -19.12
CA LYS A 36 -7.10 0.42 -20.18
C LYS A 36 -8.44 -0.25 -20.51
N ARG A 37 -8.73 -1.43 -19.93
CA ARG A 37 -9.91 -2.24 -20.23
C ARG A 37 -11.18 -1.75 -19.52
N PHE A 38 -11.03 -1.16 -18.33
CA PHE A 38 -12.16 -0.67 -17.56
C PHE A 38 -12.54 0.75 -18.02
N LYS A 39 -13.66 0.87 -18.74
CA LYS A 39 -14.12 2.14 -19.29
C LYS A 39 -15.59 2.41 -19.02
N LYS A 40 -15.95 3.68 -18.85
CA LYS A 40 -17.33 4.18 -18.87
C LYS A 40 -17.38 5.36 -19.83
N ASN A 41 -18.35 5.39 -20.74
CA ASN A 41 -18.48 6.46 -21.76
C ASN A 41 -17.17 6.70 -22.55
N ASN A 42 -16.43 5.64 -22.86
CA ASN A 42 -15.13 5.66 -23.55
C ASN A 42 -13.94 6.26 -22.75
N GLU A 43 -14.16 6.64 -21.49
CA GLU A 43 -13.12 7.11 -20.57
C GLU A 43 -12.61 5.96 -19.70
N VAL A 44 -11.28 5.88 -19.51
CA VAL A 44 -10.65 4.86 -18.66
C VAL A 44 -10.87 5.21 -17.19
N ILE A 45 -11.31 4.23 -16.42
CA ILE A 45 -11.62 4.40 -15.01
C ILE A 45 -10.36 4.12 -14.17
N PRO A 46 -9.85 5.12 -13.43
CA PRO A 46 -8.73 4.91 -12.53
C PRO A 46 -9.16 4.12 -11.29
N PHE A 47 -8.20 3.46 -10.67
CA PHE A 47 -8.33 2.90 -9.34
C PHE A 47 -8.02 3.99 -8.33
N ILE A 48 -8.64 3.89 -7.15
CA ILE A 48 -8.40 4.77 -6.00
C ILE A 48 -7.72 3.93 -4.92
N PHE A 49 -6.63 4.46 -4.39
CA PHE A 49 -5.78 3.84 -3.38
C PHE A 49 -5.65 4.76 -2.16
N LYS A 50 -5.49 4.18 -0.97
CA LYS A 50 -5.16 4.90 0.24
C LYS A 50 -4.27 4.03 1.13
N ALA A 51 -3.21 4.61 1.67
CA ALA A 51 -2.30 3.90 2.58
C ALA A 51 -3.09 3.32 3.77
N ILE A 52 -2.66 2.14 4.23
CA ILE A 52 -3.16 1.50 5.45
C ILE A 52 -2.19 1.79 6.60
N SER A 53 -2.66 1.64 7.84
CA SER A 53 -1.81 1.88 9.00
C SER A 53 -0.69 0.84 9.12
N THR A 54 0.44 1.23 9.73
CA THR A 54 1.54 0.32 10.04
C THR A 54 1.08 -0.87 10.90
N ASP A 55 0.25 -0.63 11.92
CA ASP A 55 -0.34 -1.71 12.73
C ASP A 55 -1.08 -2.72 11.86
N ARG A 56 -1.81 -2.24 10.84
CA ARG A 56 -2.52 -3.15 9.93
C ARG A 56 -1.54 -3.93 9.06
N ILE A 57 -0.49 -3.31 8.56
CA ILE A 57 0.59 -3.99 7.81
C ILE A 57 1.22 -5.09 8.67
N ASP A 58 1.52 -4.83 9.94
CA ASP A 58 2.09 -5.81 10.87
C ASP A 58 1.15 -7.01 11.09
N GLU A 59 -0.16 -6.76 11.23
CA GLU A 59 -1.18 -7.81 11.29
C GLU A 59 -1.18 -8.67 10.01
N LEU A 60 -1.08 -8.02 8.84
CA LEU A 60 -0.99 -8.73 7.56
C LEU A 60 0.28 -9.59 7.46
N GLU A 61 1.44 -9.08 7.90
CA GLU A 61 2.70 -9.83 7.86
C GLU A 61 2.61 -11.07 8.75
N LYS A 62 2.06 -10.88 9.96
CA LYS A 62 1.84 -11.97 10.92
C LYS A 62 0.91 -13.05 10.35
N ASP A 63 -0.21 -12.65 9.76
CA ASP A 63 -1.16 -13.57 9.14
C ASP A 63 -0.55 -14.33 7.94
N CYS A 64 0.41 -13.72 7.25
CA CYS A 64 1.14 -14.32 6.13
C CYS A 64 2.41 -15.07 6.58
N THR A 65 2.70 -15.11 7.87
CA THR A 65 3.83 -15.84 8.46
C THR A 65 3.34 -17.11 9.14
N THR A 66 3.84 -18.26 8.69
CA THR A 66 3.65 -19.54 9.38
C THR A 66 4.99 -20.09 9.87
N PHE A 67 4.93 -21.14 10.69
CA PHE A 67 6.15 -21.82 11.14
C PHE A 67 6.04 -23.30 10.81
N LYS A 68 7.06 -23.84 10.14
CA LYS A 68 7.12 -25.24 9.73
C LYS A 68 8.27 -25.95 10.43
N ASN A 69 8.03 -27.19 10.87
CA ASN A 69 9.09 -28.03 11.41
C ASN A 69 9.85 -28.68 10.25
N LYS A 70 11.15 -28.39 10.15
CA LYS A 70 12.05 -29.00 9.16
C LYS A 70 12.98 -29.99 9.86
N LYS A 71 12.96 -31.25 9.40
CA LYS A 71 13.77 -32.33 9.97
C LYS A 71 15.25 -31.93 9.98
N GLY A 72 15.89 -32.02 11.15
CA GLY A 72 17.31 -31.68 11.35
C GLY A 72 17.62 -30.19 11.54
N VAL A 73 16.65 -29.29 11.37
CA VAL A 73 16.83 -27.83 11.51
C VAL A 73 15.95 -27.24 12.62
N GLY A 74 14.82 -27.90 12.94
CA GLY A 74 13.87 -27.42 13.94
C GLY A 74 12.77 -26.55 13.31
N ARG A 75 12.22 -25.61 14.10
CA ARG A 75 11.12 -24.74 13.68
C ARG A 75 11.65 -23.57 12.84
N VAL A 76 11.18 -23.43 11.60
CA VAL A 76 11.63 -22.41 10.64
C VAL A 76 10.45 -21.47 10.30
N LYS A 77 10.72 -20.15 10.22
CA LYS A 77 9.76 -19.12 9.74
C LYS A 77 9.53 -19.34 8.24
N ASP A 78 8.26 -19.34 7.82
CA ASP A 78 7.83 -19.46 6.43
C ASP A 78 6.87 -18.31 6.12
N PHE A 79 7.33 -17.35 5.31
CA PHE A 79 6.62 -16.11 5.01
C PHE A 79 6.13 -16.12 3.56
N ASP A 80 4.82 -15.99 3.38
CA ASP A 80 4.19 -15.89 2.05
C ASP A 80 4.19 -14.43 1.57
N ALA A 81 5.32 -14.01 1.01
CA ALA A 81 5.51 -12.64 0.51
C ALA A 81 4.52 -12.26 -0.61
N ALA A 82 4.15 -13.22 -1.45
CA ALA A 82 3.20 -13.00 -2.55
C ALA A 82 1.79 -12.73 -2.00
N ARG A 83 1.34 -13.53 -1.03
CA ARG A 83 0.05 -13.31 -0.36
C ARG A 83 0.05 -12.04 0.47
N PHE A 84 1.14 -11.73 1.17
CA PHE A 84 1.29 -10.48 1.93
C PHE A 84 1.10 -9.24 1.04
N SER A 85 1.84 -9.16 -0.06
CA SER A 85 1.76 -8.04 -1.01
C SER A 85 0.35 -7.93 -1.62
N ALA A 86 -0.27 -9.06 -1.96
CA ALA A 86 -1.64 -9.10 -2.47
C ALA A 86 -2.68 -8.63 -1.44
N ARG A 87 -2.50 -8.95 -0.15
CA ARG A 87 -3.39 -8.47 0.92
C ARG A 87 -3.24 -6.98 1.17
N ILE A 88 -2.02 -6.45 1.17
CA ILE A 88 -1.79 -5.00 1.21
C ILE A 88 -2.52 -4.34 0.05
N ALA A 89 -2.37 -4.84 -1.16
CA ALA A 89 -3.02 -4.27 -2.33
C ALA A 89 -4.56 -4.30 -2.26
N VAL A 90 -5.16 -5.39 -1.78
CA VAL A 90 -6.61 -5.47 -1.53
C VAL A 90 -7.07 -4.41 -0.53
N GLU A 91 -6.33 -4.21 0.56
CA GLU A 91 -6.74 -3.29 1.63
C GLU A 91 -6.45 -1.83 1.32
N THR A 92 -5.43 -1.57 0.50
CA THR A 92 -5.06 -0.25 -0.01
C THR A 92 -6.01 0.22 -1.11
N THR A 93 -6.63 -0.70 -1.86
CA THR A 93 -7.55 -0.34 -2.95
C THR A 93 -8.93 0.04 -2.40
N VAL A 94 -9.25 1.34 -2.44
CA VAL A 94 -10.56 1.89 -2.07
C VAL A 94 -11.58 1.63 -3.19
N TYR A 95 -11.18 1.83 -4.45
CA TYR A 95 -12.01 1.56 -5.62
C TYR A 95 -11.20 0.94 -6.76
N PRO A 96 -11.65 -0.18 -7.35
CA PRO A 96 -12.79 -1.00 -6.96
C PRO A 96 -12.54 -1.75 -5.64
N ASN A 97 -13.56 -1.85 -4.79
CA ASN A 97 -13.46 -2.57 -3.52
C ASN A 97 -13.67 -4.09 -3.71
N PHE A 98 -12.58 -4.85 -3.85
CA PHE A 98 -12.61 -6.31 -4.02
C PHE A 98 -13.20 -7.09 -2.83
N LYS A 99 -13.37 -6.44 -1.67
CA LYS A 99 -14.00 -7.04 -0.47
C LYS A 99 -15.53 -6.87 -0.48
N SER A 100 -16.09 -6.15 -1.45
CA SER A 100 -17.53 -5.85 -1.46
C SER A 100 -18.36 -7.11 -1.71
N LYS A 101 -19.57 -7.15 -1.14
CA LYS A 101 -20.53 -8.24 -1.37
C LYS A 101 -20.92 -8.39 -2.85
N GLU A 102 -20.93 -7.28 -3.58
CA GLU A 102 -21.18 -7.27 -5.02
C GLU A 102 -20.12 -8.07 -5.76
N PHE A 103 -18.84 -7.82 -5.48
CA PHE A 103 -17.73 -8.55 -6.07
C PHE A 103 -17.74 -10.03 -5.69
N THR A 104 -17.86 -10.35 -4.39
CA THR A 104 -17.86 -11.76 -3.96
C THR A 104 -19.02 -12.56 -4.57
N SER A 105 -20.18 -11.93 -4.76
CA SER A 105 -21.34 -12.56 -5.40
C SER A 105 -21.18 -12.72 -6.91
N ALA A 106 -20.69 -11.68 -7.60
CA ALA A 106 -20.49 -11.70 -9.05
C ALA A 106 -19.41 -12.71 -9.48
N TYR A 107 -18.32 -12.79 -8.72
CA TYR A 107 -17.18 -13.65 -9.01
C TYR A 107 -17.25 -15.02 -8.33
N LYS A 108 -18.26 -15.26 -7.48
CA LYS A 108 -18.48 -16.53 -6.75
C LYS A 108 -17.23 -16.99 -5.97
N SER A 109 -16.45 -16.04 -5.48
CA SER A 109 -15.25 -16.29 -4.66
C SER A 109 -15.35 -15.50 -3.36
N PRO A 110 -15.06 -16.12 -2.20
CA PRO A 110 -14.98 -15.41 -0.93
C PRO A 110 -13.63 -14.71 -0.73
N ASP A 111 -12.59 -15.05 -1.53
CA ASP A 111 -11.24 -14.48 -1.39
C ASP A 111 -11.09 -13.25 -2.31
N PRO A 112 -10.92 -12.03 -1.75
CA PRO A 112 -10.68 -10.82 -2.54
C PRO A 112 -9.46 -10.89 -3.45
N ILE A 113 -8.44 -11.69 -3.12
CA ILE A 113 -7.24 -11.85 -3.94
C ILE A 113 -7.57 -12.60 -5.24
N ASP A 114 -8.39 -13.65 -5.15
CA ASP A 114 -8.83 -14.42 -6.31
C ASP A 114 -9.75 -13.57 -7.21
N ILE A 115 -10.58 -12.73 -6.60
CA ILE A 115 -11.40 -11.76 -7.32
C ILE A 115 -10.49 -10.76 -8.06
N ALA A 116 -9.50 -10.17 -7.37
CA ALA A 116 -8.57 -9.22 -7.97
C ALA A 116 -7.80 -9.85 -9.15
N LYS A 117 -7.33 -11.10 -9.02
CA LYS A 117 -6.69 -11.84 -10.13
C LYS A 117 -7.64 -12.08 -11.31
N THR A 118 -8.93 -12.33 -11.05
CA THR A 118 -9.92 -12.53 -12.12
C THR A 118 -10.27 -11.22 -12.81
N VAL A 119 -10.39 -10.13 -12.07
CA VAL A 119 -10.63 -8.78 -12.60
C VAL A 119 -9.43 -8.32 -13.43
N LEU A 120 -8.23 -8.40 -12.84
CA LEU A 120 -6.93 -8.05 -13.44
C LEU A 120 -6.31 -9.26 -14.14
N SER A 121 -7.05 -9.85 -15.08
CA SER A 121 -6.69 -11.11 -15.74
C SER A 121 -5.46 -11.04 -16.65
N VAL A 122 -4.94 -9.85 -16.93
CA VAL A 122 -3.67 -9.67 -17.64
C VAL A 122 -2.56 -9.52 -16.61
N GLY A 123 -1.53 -10.38 -16.65
CA GLY A 123 -0.48 -10.43 -15.62
C GLY A 123 0.18 -9.07 -15.33
N GLY A 124 0.44 -8.26 -16.36
CA GLY A 124 0.99 -6.91 -16.17
C GLY A 124 0.07 -5.95 -15.42
N GLU A 125 -1.25 -6.06 -15.55
CA GLU A 125 -2.21 -5.25 -14.78
C GLU A 125 -2.17 -5.62 -13.30
N TYR A 126 -2.11 -6.93 -13.00
CA TYR A 126 -1.98 -7.42 -11.63
C TYR A 126 -0.67 -6.96 -10.99
N THR A 127 0.45 -7.09 -11.71
CA THR A 127 1.77 -6.60 -11.23
C THR A 127 1.76 -5.10 -10.99
N ASN A 128 1.23 -4.29 -11.93
CA ASN A 128 1.15 -2.85 -11.76
C ASN A 128 0.26 -2.44 -10.57
N TRP A 129 -0.83 -3.18 -10.33
CA TRP A 129 -1.70 -2.96 -9.18
C TRP A 129 -1.00 -3.24 -7.85
N ILE A 130 -0.26 -4.36 -7.75
CA ILE A 130 0.56 -4.66 -6.56
C ILE A 130 1.57 -3.53 -6.34
N ASN A 131 2.36 -3.18 -7.36
CA ASN A 131 3.41 -2.17 -7.24
C ASN A 131 2.83 -0.82 -6.81
N LYS A 132 1.73 -0.39 -7.43
CA LYS A 132 1.10 0.89 -7.04
C LYS A 132 0.61 0.87 -5.60
N ALA A 133 0.09 -0.25 -5.12
CA ALA A 133 -0.29 -0.36 -3.72
C ALA A 133 0.91 -0.31 -2.77
N MET A 134 2.04 -0.90 -3.14
CA MET A 134 3.28 -0.82 -2.34
C MET A 134 3.81 0.62 -2.30
N GLU A 135 3.85 1.30 -3.45
CA GLU A 135 4.21 2.71 -3.58
C GLU A 135 3.35 3.60 -2.69
N VAL A 136 2.02 3.43 -2.71
CA VAL A 136 1.08 4.20 -1.88
C VAL A 136 1.31 4.03 -0.37
N ASN A 137 1.90 2.91 0.05
CA ASN A 137 2.26 2.67 1.45
C ASN A 137 3.73 3.06 1.76
N GLY A 138 4.40 3.77 0.87
CA GLY A 138 5.77 4.28 1.08
C GLY A 138 6.87 3.21 0.97
N PHE A 139 6.58 2.01 0.46
CA PHE A 139 7.60 0.95 0.34
C PHE A 139 8.61 1.17 -0.78
N ASP A 140 8.31 2.06 -1.72
CA ASP A 140 9.17 2.42 -2.85
C ASP A 140 9.79 3.82 -2.70
N GLU A 141 9.63 4.48 -1.53
CA GLU A 141 10.22 5.80 -1.27
C GLU A 141 11.71 5.67 -0.92
N ASP A 142 12.56 6.47 -1.57
CA ASP A 142 13.98 6.56 -1.25
C ASP A 142 14.20 7.54 -0.08
N LEU A 143 14.93 7.08 0.94
CA LEU A 143 15.31 7.92 2.08
C LEU A 143 16.12 9.15 1.64
N ASP A 144 16.90 9.05 0.57
CA ASP A 144 17.68 10.16 0.04
C ASP A 144 16.76 11.21 -0.62
N GLU A 145 15.69 10.79 -1.31
CA GLU A 145 14.69 11.72 -1.86
C GLU A 145 13.93 12.46 -0.75
N LEU A 146 13.59 11.77 0.34
CA LEU A 146 12.96 12.38 1.52
C LEU A 146 13.88 13.40 2.21
N GLN A 147 15.20 13.14 2.24
CA GLN A 147 16.18 14.07 2.80
C GLN A 147 16.32 15.35 1.96
N GLU A 148 16.21 15.27 0.64
CA GLU A 148 16.25 16.46 -0.23
C GLU A 148 15.00 17.33 -0.05
N LEU A 149 13.83 16.74 0.21
CA LEU A 149 12.62 17.50 0.56
C LEU A 149 12.78 18.29 1.86
N ALA A 150 13.52 17.77 2.84
CA ALA A 150 13.74 18.44 4.12
C ALA A 150 14.70 19.66 4.05
N LYS A 151 15.41 19.85 2.93
CA LYS A 151 16.38 20.94 2.75
C LYS A 151 15.78 22.19 2.07
N ASN A 152 14.63 22.04 1.42
CA ASN A 152 13.94 23.11 0.67
C ASN A 152 12.92 23.84 1.56
#